data_AF-A0A662CSN2-F1
#
_entry.id   AF-A0A662CSN2-F1
#
_cell.length_a   1.000
_cell.length_b   1.000
_cell.length_c   1.000
_cell.angle_alpha   90.00
_cell.angle_beta   90.00
_cell.angle_gamma   90.00
#
_symmetry.space_group_name_H-M   'P 1'
#
loop_
_entity.id
_entity.type
_entity.pdbx_description
1 polymer ?
#
loop_
_entity_poly.entity_id
_entity_poly.type
_entity_poly.pdbx_seq_one_letter_code
_entity_poly.pdbx_strand_id
1 'polypeptide(L)'
;MRFDELIHHSPRIYAAKVTIIFRSKQLLYKILGIQKQQNYIADAYFKKRETIFQQFFKNKKVLDVGCGRGDFLTSLREKYGCYCIGLDISKNMIFYASQNNSTSIYVVGSSDFLPFKDDAVDVVHFNHVFHHLPPNIQEKNLERKQKSRKRSSYDR
;
A
#
# COMPACT_ATOMS: atom_id res chain seq x y z
N MET A 1 1.07 -25.03 6.82
CA MET A 1 0.96 -23.58 6.50
C MET A 1 0.00 -22.96 7.50
N ARG A 2 0.41 -21.90 8.20
CA ARG A 2 -0.48 -21.23 9.18
C ARG A 2 -1.61 -20.51 8.44
N PHE A 3 -2.78 -20.37 9.08
CA PHE A 3 -3.94 -19.72 8.45
C PHE A 3 -3.64 -18.28 8.01
N ASP A 4 -2.81 -17.57 8.78
CA ASP A 4 -2.33 -16.22 8.43
C ASP A 4 -1.51 -16.22 7.12
N GLU A 5 -0.59 -17.17 6.96
CA GLU A 5 0.18 -17.32 5.71
C GLU A 5 -0.74 -17.61 4.52
N LEU A 6 -1.79 -18.42 4.72
CA LEU A 6 -2.74 -18.75 3.65
C LEU A 6 -3.54 -17.53 3.19
N ILE A 7 -4.00 -16.69 4.13
CA ILE A 7 -4.74 -15.46 3.82
C ILE A 7 -3.88 -14.53 2.95
N HIS A 8 -2.59 -14.38 3.28
CA HIS A 8 -1.71 -13.42 2.63
C HIS A 8 -1.09 -13.92 1.32
N HIS A 9 -1.22 -15.22 0.99
CA HIS A 9 -0.81 -15.80 -0.29
C HIS A 9 -1.97 -16.13 -1.24
N SER A 10 -3.22 -16.00 -0.78
CA SER A 10 -4.42 -16.26 -1.59
C SER A 10 -5.22 -14.97 -1.81
N PRO A 11 -5.19 -14.38 -3.03
CA PRO A 11 -5.96 -13.18 -3.37
C PRO A 11 -7.45 -13.31 -3.07
N ARG A 12 -8.03 -14.51 -3.26
CA ARG A 12 -9.44 -14.80 -3.02
C ARG A 12 -9.78 -14.81 -1.53
N ILE A 13 -8.97 -15.49 -0.72
CA ILE A 13 -9.19 -15.56 0.73
C ILE A 13 -8.98 -14.18 1.36
N TYR A 14 -7.96 -13.44 0.89
CA TYR A 14 -7.76 -12.05 1.29
C TYR A 14 -8.99 -11.18 1.00
N ALA A 15 -9.54 -11.28 -0.22
CA ALA A 15 -10.76 -10.55 -0.61
C ALA A 15 -11.94 -10.87 0.30
N ALA A 16 -12.17 -12.15 0.56
CA ALA A 16 -13.26 -12.62 1.40
C ALA A 16 -13.14 -12.09 2.83
N LYS A 17 -11.93 -12.16 3.42
CA LYS A 17 -11.63 -11.59 4.74
C LYS A 17 -11.93 -10.10 4.79
N VAL A 18 -11.41 -9.32 3.83
CA VAL A 18 -11.64 -7.87 3.78
C VAL A 18 -13.13 -7.55 3.68
N THR A 19 -13.85 -8.29 2.83
CA THR A 19 -15.29 -8.12 2.65
C THR A 19 -16.08 -8.40 3.92
N ILE A 20 -15.78 -9.51 4.62
CA ILE A 20 -16.45 -9.87 5.87
C ILE A 20 -16.21 -8.79 6.92
N ILE A 21 -14.94 -8.40 7.15
CA ILE A 21 -14.59 -7.37 8.13
C ILE A 21 -15.32 -6.06 7.84
N PHE A 22 -15.35 -5.63 6.58
CA PHE A 22 -16.03 -4.41 6.19
C PHE A 22 -17.54 -4.48 6.47
N ARG A 23 -18.21 -5.56 6.05
CA ARG A 23 -19.65 -5.74 6.27
C ARG A 23 -20.01 -5.82 7.75
N SER A 24 -19.23 -6.56 8.55
CA SER A 24 -19.42 -6.66 10.00
C SER A 24 -19.27 -5.30 10.68
N LYS A 25 -18.27 -4.49 10.30
CA LYS A 25 -18.12 -3.12 10.83
C LYS A 25 -19.30 -2.23 10.47
N GLN A 26 -19.75 -2.24 9.22
CA GLN A 26 -20.90 -1.43 8.78
C GLN A 26 -22.18 -1.81 9.53
N LEU A 27 -22.42 -3.10 9.74
CA LEU A 27 -23.56 -3.56 10.54
C LEU A 27 -23.46 -3.07 11.99
N LEU A 28 -22.28 -3.19 12.60
CA LEU A 28 -22.04 -2.74 13.97
C LEU A 28 -22.29 -1.23 14.12
N TYR A 29 -21.78 -0.42 13.19
CA TYR A 29 -21.99 1.04 13.21
C TYR A 29 -23.46 1.43 13.07
N LYS A 30 -24.22 0.66 12.28
CA LYS A 30 -25.66 0.82 12.15
C LYS A 30 -26.39 0.47 13.45
N ILE A 31 -26.06 -0.67 14.07
CA ILE A 31 -26.68 -1.11 15.33
C ILE A 31 -26.41 -0.10 16.46
N LEU A 32 -25.19 0.43 16.53
CA LEU A 32 -24.80 1.42 17.53
C LEU A 32 -25.34 2.84 17.25
N GLY A 33 -26.01 3.07 16.11
CA GLY A 33 -26.52 4.39 15.73
C GLY A 33 -25.43 5.44 15.44
N ILE A 34 -24.15 5.05 15.39
CA ILE A 34 -23.00 5.96 15.22
C ILE A 34 -22.64 6.20 13.76
N GLN A 35 -23.45 5.74 12.81
CA GLN A 35 -23.14 5.82 11.38
C GLN A 35 -22.85 7.26 10.91
N LYS A 36 -23.63 8.24 11.37
CA LYS A 36 -23.46 9.65 11.00
C LYS A 36 -22.13 10.23 11.50
N GLN A 37 -21.77 9.91 12.74
CA GLN A 37 -20.50 10.34 13.33
C GLN A 37 -19.31 9.69 12.64
N GLN A 38 -19.41 8.39 12.33
CA GLN A 38 -18.39 7.67 11.57
C GLN A 38 -18.18 8.26 10.17
N ASN A 39 -19.27 8.56 9.46
CA ASN A 39 -19.19 9.17 8.13
C ASN A 39 -18.54 10.56 8.19
N TYR A 40 -18.94 11.43 9.14
CA TYR A 40 -18.34 12.76 9.29
C TYR A 40 -16.83 12.69 9.55
N ILE A 41 -16.42 11.81 10.47
CA ILE A 41 -14.99 11.59 10.77
C ILE A 41 -14.28 11.05 9.52
N ALA A 42 -14.85 10.05 8.85
CA ALA A 42 -14.30 9.47 7.64
C ALA A 42 -14.13 10.51 6.53
N ASP A 43 -15.10 11.41 6.33
CA ASP A 43 -15.04 12.49 5.33
C ASP A 43 -13.89 13.47 5.63
N ALA A 44 -13.73 13.86 6.90
CA ALA A 44 -12.62 14.73 7.32
C ALA A 44 -11.25 14.06 7.09
N TYR A 45 -11.11 12.79 7.46
CA TYR A 45 -9.90 12.00 7.18
C TYR A 45 -9.67 11.82 5.68
N PHE A 46 -10.73 11.58 4.91
CA PHE A 46 -10.65 11.39 3.46
C PHE A 46 -10.18 12.67 2.77
N LYS A 47 -10.74 13.82 3.12
CA LYS A 47 -10.33 15.13 2.56
C LYS A 47 -8.87 15.44 2.89
N LYS A 48 -8.44 15.22 4.13
CA LYS A 48 -7.03 15.42 4.53
C LYS A 48 -6.10 14.48 3.78
N ARG A 49 -6.47 13.21 3.66
CA ARG A 49 -5.69 12.19 2.93
C ARG A 49 -5.61 12.53 1.45
N GLU A 50 -6.70 12.96 0.82
CA GLU A 50 -6.73 13.35 -0.58
C GLU A 50 -5.73 14.47 -0.86
N THR A 51 -5.70 15.53 -0.05
CA THR A 51 -4.73 16.62 -0.22
C THR A 51 -3.29 16.14 -0.13
N ILE A 52 -2.98 15.30 0.87
CA ILE A 52 -1.64 14.71 1.02
C ILE A 52 -1.31 13.86 -0.21
N PHE A 53 -2.24 13.02 -0.66
CA PHE A 53 -2.00 12.13 -1.76
C PHE A 53 -1.79 12.87 -3.07
N GLN A 54 -2.59 13.91 -3.34
CA GLN A 54 -2.38 14.82 -4.46
C GLN A 54 -0.98 15.46 -4.40
N GLN A 55 -0.53 15.92 -3.24
CA GLN A 55 0.77 16.57 -3.09
C GLN A 55 1.94 15.61 -3.33
N PHE A 56 1.85 14.37 -2.83
CA PHE A 56 2.99 13.44 -2.83
C PHE A 56 3.01 12.47 -4.01
N PHE A 57 1.85 12.11 -4.57
CA PHE A 57 1.76 11.07 -5.59
C PHE A 57 1.41 11.58 -6.99
N LYS A 58 0.82 12.77 -7.13
CA LYS A 58 0.36 13.24 -8.45
C LYS A 58 1.47 13.21 -9.51
N ASN A 59 1.19 12.48 -10.59
CA ASN A 59 2.07 12.25 -11.73
C ASN A 59 3.47 11.71 -11.36
N LYS A 60 3.58 10.96 -10.25
CA LYS A 60 4.85 10.37 -9.79
C LYS A 60 5.03 8.94 -10.26
N LYS A 61 6.29 8.51 -10.34
CA LYS A 61 6.70 7.10 -10.41
C LYS A 61 6.71 6.54 -8.99
N VAL A 62 5.88 5.54 -8.75
CA VAL A 62 5.63 5.01 -7.40
C VAL A 62 5.97 3.53 -7.36
N LEU A 63 6.81 3.14 -6.40
CA LEU A 63 7.02 1.76 -6.01
C LEU A 63 6.21 1.47 -4.74
N ASP A 64 5.28 0.51 -4.79
CA ASP A 64 4.61 -0.02 -3.59
C ASP A 64 5.21 -1.37 -3.22
N VAL A 65 5.81 -1.44 -2.04
CA VAL A 65 6.46 -2.65 -1.50
C VAL A 65 5.48 -3.39 -0.59
N GLY A 66 5.22 -4.65 -0.91
CA GLY A 66 4.10 -5.42 -0.36
C GLY A 66 2.78 -5.05 -1.04
N CYS A 67 2.78 -4.88 -2.37
CA CYS A 67 1.62 -4.35 -3.10
C CYS A 67 0.39 -5.30 -3.09
N GLY A 68 0.56 -6.56 -2.70
CA GLY A 68 -0.48 -7.58 -2.69
C GLY A 68 -1.19 -7.66 -4.04
N ARG A 69 -2.51 -7.51 -4.03
CA ARG A 69 -3.36 -7.59 -5.23
C ARG A 69 -3.27 -6.36 -6.14
N GLY A 70 -2.54 -5.32 -5.75
CA GLY A 70 -2.37 -4.10 -6.54
C GLY A 70 -3.50 -3.08 -6.45
N ASP A 71 -4.51 -3.29 -5.58
CA ASP A 71 -5.69 -2.40 -5.45
C ASP A 71 -5.30 -0.94 -5.19
N PHE A 72 -4.27 -0.74 -4.37
CA PHE A 72 -3.74 0.58 -4.04
C PHE A 72 -3.11 1.27 -5.25
N LEU A 73 -2.31 0.53 -6.02
CA LEU A 73 -1.67 1.03 -7.24
C LEU A 73 -2.70 1.40 -8.31
N THR A 74 -3.78 0.61 -8.44
CA THR A 74 -4.92 0.94 -9.30
C THR A 74 -5.51 2.30 -8.92
N SER A 75 -5.77 2.50 -7.62
CA SER A 75 -6.32 3.76 -7.11
C SER A 75 -5.38 4.94 -7.33
N LEU A 76 -4.07 4.74 -7.15
CA LEU A 76 -3.08 5.79 -7.35
C LEU A 76 -3.02 6.26 -8.81
N ARG A 77 -2.99 5.31 -9.73
CA ARG A 77 -3.00 5.57 -11.17
C ARG A 77 -4.26 6.33 -11.57
N GLU A 78 -5.44 5.84 -11.19
CA GLU A 78 -6.72 6.40 -11.62
C GLU A 78 -6.97 7.81 -11.08
N LYS A 79 -6.58 8.07 -9.82
CA LYS A 79 -6.87 9.35 -9.16
C LYS A 79 -5.78 10.40 -9.33
N TYR A 80 -4.53 9.96 -9.47
CA TYR A 80 -3.37 10.85 -9.40
C TYR A 80 -2.45 10.74 -10.62
N GLY A 81 -2.75 9.91 -11.62
CA GLY A 81 -1.93 9.78 -12.83
C GLY A 81 -0.57 9.15 -12.57
N CYS A 82 -0.42 8.34 -11.52
CA CYS A 82 0.85 7.72 -11.16
C CYS A 82 1.29 6.65 -12.17
N TYR A 83 2.61 6.53 -12.34
CA TYR A 83 3.25 5.38 -12.96
C TYR A 83 3.61 4.38 -11.86
N CYS A 84 2.91 3.25 -11.83
CA CYS A 84 2.92 2.35 -10.69
C CYS A 84 3.77 1.10 -10.93
N ILE A 85 4.61 0.77 -9.95
CA ILE A 85 5.38 -0.46 -9.84
C ILE A 85 5.00 -1.13 -8.52
N GLY A 86 4.61 -2.40 -8.57
CA GLY A 86 4.31 -3.22 -7.39
C GLY A 86 5.36 -4.28 -7.17
N LEU A 87 5.84 -4.41 -5.93
CA LEU A 87 6.70 -5.50 -5.50
C LEU A 87 6.02 -6.28 -4.38
N ASP A 88 5.97 -7.60 -4.49
CA ASP A 88 5.46 -8.48 -3.44
C ASP A 88 6.19 -9.82 -3.48
N ILE A 89 6.40 -10.42 -2.31
CA ILE A 89 7.07 -11.73 -2.19
C ILE A 89 6.17 -12.86 -2.72
N SER A 90 4.86 -12.66 -2.70
CA SER A 90 3.87 -13.65 -3.12
C SER A 90 3.69 -13.63 -4.64
N LYS A 91 4.20 -14.67 -5.30
CA LYS A 91 3.96 -14.91 -6.74
C LYS A 91 2.48 -14.94 -7.09
N ASN A 92 1.63 -15.49 -6.22
CA ASN A 92 0.18 -15.56 -6.43
C ASN A 92 -0.48 -14.17 -6.42
N MET A 93 -0.02 -13.29 -5.53
CA MET A 93 -0.51 -11.91 -5.47
C MET A 93 -0.10 -11.13 -6.71
N ILE A 94 1.17 -11.22 -7.11
CA ILE A 94 1.69 -10.57 -8.32
C ILE A 94 0.99 -11.09 -9.58
N PHE A 95 0.80 -12.41 -9.69
CA PHE A 95 0.06 -12.98 -10.82
C PHE A 95 -1.35 -12.40 -10.89
N TYR A 96 -2.09 -12.41 -9.78
CA TYR A 96 -3.43 -11.81 -9.74
C TYR A 96 -3.41 -10.32 -10.10
N ALA A 97 -2.50 -9.55 -9.53
CA ALA A 97 -2.40 -8.12 -9.78
C ALA A 97 -2.10 -7.82 -11.26
N SER A 98 -1.16 -8.54 -11.87
CA SER A 98 -0.84 -8.38 -13.30
C SER A 98 -1.99 -8.72 -14.25
N GLN A 99 -2.85 -9.67 -13.87
CA GLN A 99 -4.00 -10.07 -14.69
C GLN A 99 -5.15 -9.07 -14.59
N ASN A 100 -5.31 -8.42 -13.42
CA ASN A 100 -6.42 -7.51 -13.15
C ASN A 100 -6.06 -6.02 -13.29
N ASN A 101 -4.77 -5.70 -13.37
CA ASN A 101 -4.27 -4.33 -13.58
C ASN A 101 -3.03 -4.37 -14.51
N SER A 102 -3.23 -4.61 -15.80
CA SER A 102 -2.14 -4.69 -16.78
C SER A 102 -1.41 -3.37 -17.02
N THR A 103 -1.91 -2.25 -16.51
CA THR A 103 -1.30 -0.92 -16.70
C THR A 103 -0.16 -0.60 -15.72
N SER A 104 -0.01 -1.40 -14.66
CA SER A 104 1.10 -1.29 -13.72
C SER A 104 2.15 -2.37 -13.95
N ILE A 105 3.39 -2.12 -13.54
CA ILE A 105 4.45 -3.12 -13.58
C ILE A 105 4.43 -3.90 -12.26
N TYR A 106 4.50 -5.23 -12.31
CA TYR A 106 4.53 -6.07 -11.12
C TYR A 106 5.75 -6.99 -11.09
N VAL A 107 6.42 -7.04 -9.94
CA VAL A 107 7.66 -7.76 -9.73
C VAL A 107 7.51 -8.67 -8.51
N VAL A 108 7.85 -9.95 -8.67
CA VAL A 108 8.01 -10.85 -7.53
C VAL A 108 9.37 -10.61 -6.90
N GLY A 109 9.41 -10.26 -5.61
CA GLY A 109 10.68 -9.97 -4.92
C GLY A 109 10.53 -9.75 -3.43
N SER A 110 11.63 -9.88 -2.68
CA SER A 110 11.69 -9.52 -1.26
C SER A 110 11.94 -8.02 -1.09
N SER A 111 11.37 -7.42 -0.04
CA SER A 111 11.70 -6.05 0.35
C SER A 111 13.14 -5.90 0.85
N ASP A 112 13.82 -7.01 1.18
CA ASP A 112 15.22 -6.99 1.64
C ASP A 112 16.19 -6.58 0.53
N PHE A 113 15.81 -6.82 -0.73
CA PHE A 113 16.59 -6.47 -1.91
C PHE A 113 15.69 -5.91 -2.99
N LEU A 114 15.78 -4.60 -3.21
CA LEU A 114 14.99 -3.91 -4.22
C LEU A 114 15.73 -3.95 -5.57
N PRO A 115 15.19 -4.62 -6.61
CA PRO A 115 15.85 -4.78 -7.91
C PRO A 115 15.69 -3.52 -8.80
N PHE A 116 15.88 -2.33 -8.23
CA PHE A 116 15.71 -1.05 -8.92
C PHE A 116 17.00 -0.24 -8.82
N LYS A 117 17.32 0.50 -9.87
CA LYS A 117 18.43 1.46 -9.84
C LYS A 117 18.12 2.58 -8.85
N ASP A 118 19.16 3.21 -8.32
CA ASP A 118 19.01 4.47 -7.58
C ASP A 118 18.24 5.49 -8.45
N ASP A 119 17.38 6.28 -7.79
CA ASP A 119 16.51 7.29 -8.42
C ASP A 119 15.58 6.78 -9.54
N ALA A 120 15.34 5.46 -9.62
CA ALA A 120 14.41 4.89 -10.59
C ALA A 120 12.94 5.28 -10.36
N VAL A 121 12.58 5.66 -9.13
CA VAL A 121 11.23 6.05 -8.72
C VAL A 121 11.25 7.30 -7.86
N ASP A 122 10.18 8.09 -7.91
CA ASP A 122 10.04 9.31 -7.12
C ASP A 122 9.59 9.01 -5.67
N VAL A 123 8.78 7.96 -5.51
CA VAL A 123 8.17 7.61 -4.22
C VAL A 123 8.24 6.10 -3.98
N VAL A 124 8.77 5.72 -2.82
CA VAL A 124 8.64 4.36 -2.30
C VAL A 124 7.60 4.35 -1.18
N HIS A 125 6.54 3.59 -1.40
CA HIS A 125 5.43 3.39 -0.50
C HIS A 125 5.49 1.99 0.14
N PHE A 126 5.07 1.92 1.40
CA PHE A 126 4.93 0.69 2.16
C PHE A 126 3.55 0.71 2.77
N ASN A 127 2.59 0.02 2.16
CA ASN A 127 1.25 -0.11 2.74
C ASN A 127 1.21 -1.32 3.68
N HIS A 128 0.73 -1.15 4.90
CA HIS A 128 0.50 -2.24 5.87
C HIS A 128 1.70 -3.12 6.29
N VAL A 129 2.93 -2.84 5.84
CA VAL A 129 4.13 -3.61 6.27
C VAL A 129 4.48 -3.38 7.76
N PHE A 130 4.09 -2.25 8.34
CA PHE A 130 4.50 -1.89 9.71
C PHE A 130 3.81 -2.70 10.83
N HIS A 131 2.66 -3.33 10.60
CA HIS A 131 1.96 -4.10 11.65
C HIS A 131 2.50 -5.52 11.85
N HIS A 132 3.45 -5.97 11.03
CA HIS A 132 4.03 -7.32 11.08
C HIS A 132 5.55 -7.33 11.33
N LEU A 133 6.18 -6.17 11.55
CA LEU A 133 7.61 -6.08 11.85
C LEU A 133 7.85 -6.03 13.35
N PRO A 134 8.75 -6.87 13.91
CA PRO A 134 9.18 -6.70 15.29
C PRO A 134 9.78 -5.31 15.49
N PRO A 135 9.65 -4.71 16.69
CA PRO A 135 9.97 -3.28 16.94
C PRO A 135 11.36 -2.85 16.46
N ASN A 136 12.33 -3.75 16.53
CA ASN A 136 13.72 -3.54 16.14
C ASN A 136 13.95 -3.30 14.62
N ILE A 137 13.03 -3.74 13.75
CA ILE A 137 13.13 -3.52 12.29
C ILE A 137 12.45 -2.21 11.88
N GLN A 138 11.49 -1.73 12.67
CA GLN A 138 10.79 -0.46 12.42
C GLN A 138 11.76 0.73 12.53
N GLU A 139 12.66 0.72 13.52
CA GLU A 139 13.71 1.74 13.71
C GLU A 139 14.70 1.79 12.54
N LYS A 140 15.24 0.65 12.11
CA LYS A 140 16.21 0.58 11.00
C LYS A 140 15.64 1.11 9.67
N ASN A 141 14.36 0.90 9.42
CA ASN A 141 13.72 1.38 8.20
C ASN A 141 13.39 2.89 8.24
N LEU A 142 13.19 3.46 9.43
CA LEU A 142 13.07 4.92 9.63
C LEU A 142 14.41 5.63 9.37
N GLU A 143 15.53 5.05 9.80
CA GLU A 143 16.88 5.58 9.53
C GLU A 143 17.22 5.59 8.03
N ARG A 144 16.82 4.54 7.30
CA ARG A 144 16.99 4.45 5.84
C ARG A 144 16.19 5.55 5.11
N LYS A 145 14.98 5.88 5.58
CA LYS A 145 14.18 7.02 5.07
C LYS A 145 14.85 8.38 5.31
N GLN A 146 15.64 8.53 6.38
CA GLN A 146 16.35 9.79 6.66
C GLN A 146 17.64 9.92 5.84
N LYS A 147 18.35 8.81 5.59
CA LYS A 147 19.56 8.83 4.74
C LYS A 147 19.26 9.14 3.27
N SER A 148 18.14 8.64 2.71
CA SER A 148 17.73 9.01 1.35
C SER A 148 17.33 10.49 1.24
N ARG A 149 16.68 11.04 2.29
CA ARG A 149 16.35 12.48 2.37
C ARG A 149 17.57 13.40 2.45
N LYS A 150 18.66 12.98 3.12
CA LYS A 150 19.87 13.83 3.26
C LYS A 150 20.71 13.94 1.98
N ARG A 151 20.72 12.92 1.10
CA ARG A 151 21.45 13.00 -0.17
C ARG A 151 20.80 13.95 -1.19
N SER A 152 19.48 14.09 -1.18
CA SER A 152 18.76 15.04 -2.05
C SER A 152 18.95 16.53 -1.69
N SER A 153 19.61 16.85 -0.57
CA SER A 153 19.77 18.23 -0.09
C SER A 153 21.19 18.78 -0.21
N TYR A 154 22.16 18.01 -0.75
CA TYR A 154 23.56 18.44 -0.84
C TYR A 154 24.10 18.56 -2.29
N ASP A 155 23.28 18.25 -3.31
CA ASP A 155 23.58 18.49 -4.73
C ASP A 155 22.63 19.55 -5.32
N ARG A 156 22.57 20.72 -4.68
CA ARG A 156 22.10 21.97 -5.30
C ARG A 156 23.03 23.11 -4.93
#